data_AF-A0A448F6F5-F1
#
_entry.id   AF-A0A448F6F5-F1
#
_cell.length_a   1.000
_cell.length_b   1.000
_cell.length_c   1.000
_cell.angle_alpha   90.00
_cell.angle_beta   90.00
_cell.angle_gamma   90.00
#
_symmetry.space_group_name_H-M   'P 1'
#
loop_
_entity.id
_entity.type
_entity.pdbx_description
1 polymer ?
#
loop_
_entity_poly.entity_id
_entity_poly.type
_entity_poly.pdbx_seq_one_letter_code
_entity_poly.pdbx_strand_id
1 'polypeptide(L)'
;MILEQLIRSETFFLILIFIGIAFLLTILKELLRKQRRRTKKTYRYVEPSIADRHVTINSNTFSSPSLGVVANAEFRRKLLLNKSEYRLFTRLISLLEKSHQEQKYRLFSQVAMGEFVQSENSEAFRLVNNKRVDFLITDKFGNPVVVIEYQGGGHYQNNAIERDAIKKEACRKARIEYIEFPQKYDELHFERISHVLNLEFNRKREK
;
A
#
# COMPACT_ATOMS: atom_id res chain seq x y z
N MET A 1 -4.07 17.86 -64.83
CA MET A 1 -2.83 17.16 -65.26
C MET A 1 -1.71 17.28 -64.22
N ILE A 2 -1.34 18.48 -63.75
CA ILE A 2 -0.26 18.67 -62.75
C ILE A 2 -0.60 18.05 -61.38
N LEU A 3 -1.86 18.16 -60.93
CA LEU A 3 -2.30 17.60 -59.65
C LEU A 3 -2.28 16.06 -59.63
N GLU A 4 -2.60 15.42 -60.75
CA GLU A 4 -2.57 13.95 -60.87
C GLU A 4 -1.14 13.38 -60.93
N GLN A 5 -0.19 14.12 -61.52
CA GLN A 5 1.23 13.76 -61.49
C GLN A 5 1.82 13.91 -60.07
N LEU A 6 1.38 14.92 -59.32
CA LEU A 6 1.81 15.16 -57.95
C LEU A 6 1.30 14.06 -56.99
N ILE A 7 0.08 13.56 -57.18
CA ILE A 7 -0.48 12.48 -56.35
C ILE A 7 0.19 11.12 -56.63
N ARG A 8 0.70 10.91 -57.85
CA ARG A 8 1.40 9.68 -58.26
C ARG A 8 2.91 9.68 -57.99
N SER A 9 3.48 10.77 -57.47
CA SER A 9 4.91 10.80 -57.18
C SER A 9 5.20 10.04 -55.88
N GLU A 10 6.24 9.22 -55.87
CA GLU A 10 6.67 8.50 -54.65
C GLU A 10 6.97 9.46 -53.50
N THR A 11 7.41 10.68 -53.82
CA THR A 11 7.64 11.76 -52.86
C THR A 11 6.37 12.18 -52.11
N PHE A 12 5.19 12.13 -52.74
CA PHE A 12 3.93 12.46 -52.10
C PHE A 12 3.51 11.40 -51.07
N PHE A 13 3.69 10.11 -51.40
CA PHE A 13 3.45 9.00 -50.46
C PHE A 13 4.41 9.05 -49.25
N LEU A 14 5.68 9.37 -49.47
CA LEU A 14 6.65 9.52 -48.37
C LEU A 14 6.28 10.66 -47.41
N ILE A 15 5.76 11.78 -47.94
CA ILE A 15 5.28 12.90 -47.11
C ILE A 15 4.06 12.47 -46.26
N LEU A 16 3.11 11.74 -46.84
CA LEU A 16 1.94 11.25 -46.09
C LEU A 16 2.33 10.26 -44.97
N ILE A 17 3.29 9.37 -45.23
CA ILE A 17 3.82 8.44 -44.21
C ILE A 17 4.49 9.24 -43.09
N PHE A 18 5.28 10.25 -43.42
CA PHE A 18 5.96 11.08 -42.42
C PHE A 18 4.96 11.85 -41.53
N ILE A 19 3.90 12.41 -42.13
CA ILE A 19 2.80 13.07 -41.41
C ILE A 19 2.08 12.06 -40.50
N GLY A 20 1.81 10.85 -40.99
CA GLY A 20 1.19 9.77 -40.22
C GLY A 20 2.04 9.35 -39.00
N ILE A 21 3.35 9.20 -39.17
CA ILE A 21 4.28 8.86 -38.09
C ILE A 21 4.35 10.00 -37.07
N ALA A 22 4.46 11.25 -37.53
CA ALA A 22 4.48 12.41 -36.64
C ALA A 22 3.19 12.50 -35.80
N PHE A 23 2.04 12.23 -36.40
CA PHE A 23 0.74 12.20 -35.72
C PHE A 23 0.63 11.02 -34.73
N LEU A 24 1.15 9.84 -35.08
CA LEU A 24 1.20 8.70 -34.17
C LEU A 24 2.09 8.98 -32.96
N LEU A 25 3.25 9.61 -33.17
CA LEU A 25 4.18 9.98 -32.10
C LEU A 25 3.60 11.05 -31.16
N THR A 26 2.79 11.99 -31.66
CA THR A 26 2.12 12.98 -30.80
C THR A 26 1.02 12.34 -29.96
N ILE A 27 0.20 11.45 -30.54
CA ILE A 27 -0.80 10.67 -29.78
C ILE A 27 -0.12 9.82 -28.71
N LEU A 28 0.94 9.09 -29.06
CA LEU A 28 1.67 8.24 -28.12
C LEU A 28 2.27 9.06 -26.96
N LYS A 29 2.86 10.23 -27.26
CA LYS A 29 3.35 11.17 -26.22
C LYS A 29 2.23 11.63 -25.31
N GLU A 30 1.04 11.92 -25.83
CA GLU A 30 -0.08 12.40 -25.03
C GLU A 30 -0.69 11.29 -24.15
N LEU A 31 -0.78 10.05 -24.66
CA LEU A 31 -1.18 8.87 -23.88
C LEU A 31 -0.20 8.60 -22.73
N LEU A 32 1.11 8.63 -23.01
CA LEU A 32 2.16 8.48 -21.99
C LEU A 32 2.15 9.64 -20.96
N ARG A 33 1.90 10.89 -21.40
CA ARG A 33 1.74 12.05 -20.51
C ARG A 33 0.52 11.92 -19.60
N LYS A 34 -0.63 11.45 -20.11
CA LYS A 34 -1.86 11.27 -19.33
C LYS A 34 -1.69 10.20 -18.24
N GLN A 35 -0.98 9.11 -18.55
CA GLN A 35 -0.59 8.11 -17.56
C GLN A 35 0.33 8.70 -16.47
N ARG A 36 1.33 9.51 -16.84
CA ARG A 36 2.26 10.18 -15.92
C ARG A 36 1.59 11.29 -15.08
N ARG A 37 0.59 11.99 -15.63
CA ARG A 37 -0.22 13.00 -14.92
C ARG A 37 -1.15 12.37 -13.90
N ARG A 38 -1.74 11.20 -14.17
CA ARG A 38 -2.51 10.43 -13.18
C ARG A 38 -1.65 10.02 -11.98
N THR A 39 -0.38 9.65 -12.19
CA THR A 39 0.56 9.31 -11.11
C THR A 39 1.12 10.52 -10.35
N LYS A 40 1.06 11.73 -10.93
CA LYS A 40 1.61 12.98 -10.36
C LYS A 40 0.58 13.87 -9.67
N LYS A 41 -0.66 13.42 -9.46
CA LYS A 41 -1.52 14.01 -8.42
C LYS A 41 -0.96 13.62 -7.05
N THR A 42 0.19 14.19 -6.72
CA THR A 42 0.69 14.24 -5.36
C THR A 42 -0.34 15.05 -4.60
N TYR A 43 -1.02 14.43 -3.65
CA TYR A 43 -1.79 15.15 -2.64
C TYR A 43 -0.82 16.12 -1.95
N ARG A 44 -0.81 17.38 -2.38
CA ARG A 44 -0.09 18.45 -1.69
C ARG A 44 -0.89 18.68 -0.41
N TYR A 45 -0.43 18.06 0.66
CA TYR A 45 -1.03 18.21 1.96
C TYR A 45 -0.90 19.67 2.37
N VAL A 46 -2.02 20.38 2.33
CA VAL A 46 -2.11 21.73 2.89
C VAL A 46 -2.09 21.56 4.40
N GLU A 47 -1.16 22.23 5.07
CA GLU A 47 -1.24 22.42 6.51
C GLU A 47 -2.47 23.27 6.78
N PRO A 48 -3.51 22.74 7.46
CA PRO A 48 -4.53 23.61 7.98
C PRO A 48 -3.76 24.58 8.86
N SER A 49 -3.86 25.86 8.53
CA SER A 49 -3.32 26.94 9.34
C SER A 49 -4.17 27.01 10.61
N ILE A 50 -4.08 25.98 11.44
CA ILE A 50 -4.56 26.07 12.80
C ILE A 50 -3.47 26.88 13.48
N ALA A 51 -3.67 28.20 13.49
CA ALA A 51 -2.91 29.12 14.30
C ALA A 51 -3.26 28.85 15.78
N ASP A 52 -2.88 27.67 16.27
CA ASP A 52 -3.07 27.32 17.67
C ASP A 52 -1.92 27.94 18.44
N ARG A 53 -2.24 29.02 19.15
CA ARG A 53 -1.49 29.42 20.33
C ARG A 53 -1.45 28.19 21.24
N HIS A 54 -0.29 27.54 21.33
CA HIS A 54 -0.03 26.55 22.37
C HIS A 54 -0.18 27.24 23.73
N VAL A 55 -1.34 27.09 24.36
CA VAL A 55 -1.55 27.48 25.75
C VAL A 55 -0.91 26.38 26.59
N THR A 56 0.23 26.67 27.23
CA THR A 56 0.84 25.78 28.21
C THR A 56 -0.14 25.63 29.38
N ILE A 57 -0.71 24.44 29.56
CA ILE A 57 -1.64 24.15 30.66
C ILE A 57 -0.82 23.73 31.88
N ASN A 58 -1.02 24.39 33.01
CA ASN A 58 -0.33 24.05 34.25
C ASN A 58 -0.53 22.55 34.59
N SER A 59 0.57 21.81 34.73
CA SER A 59 0.55 20.36 34.95
C SER A 59 -0.15 19.95 36.25
N ASN A 60 -0.22 20.85 37.24
CA ASN A 60 -0.90 20.63 38.52
C ASN A 60 -2.43 20.55 38.41
N THR A 61 -3.00 20.84 37.24
CA THR A 61 -4.45 20.77 36.98
C THR A 61 -4.92 19.37 36.54
N PHE A 62 -3.99 18.47 36.20
CA PHE A 62 -4.33 17.14 35.70
C PHE A 62 -4.30 16.10 36.82
N SER A 63 -5.37 15.32 36.92
CA SER A 63 -5.50 14.22 37.88
C SER A 63 -4.61 13.00 37.55
N SER A 64 -4.09 12.90 36.32
CA SER A 64 -3.15 11.85 35.93
C SER A 64 -1.81 12.44 35.44
N PRO A 65 -0.66 11.96 35.96
CA PRO A 65 0.66 12.43 35.54
C PRO A 65 0.90 12.26 34.04
N SER A 66 0.42 11.17 33.44
CA SER A 66 0.58 10.89 32.01
C SER A 66 -0.19 11.87 31.12
N LEU A 67 -1.38 12.33 31.54
CA LEU A 67 -2.15 13.32 30.79
C LEU A 67 -1.44 14.68 30.81
N GLY A 68 -0.84 15.07 31.93
CA GLY A 68 -0.04 16.30 32.01
C GLY A 68 1.15 16.28 31.04
N VAL A 69 1.81 15.13 30.87
CA VAL A 69 2.89 14.95 29.88
C VAL A 69 2.38 15.11 28.46
N VAL A 70 1.25 14.46 28.11
CA VAL A 70 0.66 14.55 26.77
C VAL A 70 0.15 15.96 26.48
N ALA A 71 -0.56 16.59 27.41
CA ALA A 71 -1.14 17.92 27.22
C ALA A 71 -0.10 19.01 26.95
N ASN A 72 1.13 18.84 27.46
CA ASN A 72 2.22 19.78 27.28
C ASN A 72 3.23 19.39 26.18
N ALA A 73 3.07 18.22 25.57
CA ALA A 73 3.93 17.77 24.48
C ALA A 73 3.46 18.36 23.13
N GLU A 74 4.42 18.67 22.26
CA GLU A 74 4.12 19.06 20.89
C GLU A 74 3.86 17.82 20.04
N PHE A 75 2.65 17.69 19.50
CA PHE A 75 2.30 16.65 18.55
C PHE A 75 2.21 17.21 17.15
N ARG A 76 2.78 16.49 16.19
CA ARG A 76 2.66 16.79 14.76
C ARG A 76 2.12 15.58 14.03
N ARG A 77 1.27 15.86 13.05
CA ARG A 77 0.82 14.87 12.07
C ARG A 77 2.01 14.38 11.24
N LYS A 78 2.04 13.08 10.95
CA LYS A 78 3.01 12.45 10.04
C LYS A 78 2.29 11.59 9.00
N LEU A 79 2.96 11.31 7.88
CA LEU A 79 2.48 10.30 6.93
C LEU A 79 2.41 8.94 7.63
N LEU A 80 1.32 8.20 7.38
CA LEU A 80 1.11 6.87 7.94
C LEU A 80 2.11 5.85 7.37
N LEU A 81 2.38 5.94 6.06
CA LEU A 81 3.27 5.05 5.32
C LEU A 81 4.43 5.85 4.71
N ASN A 82 5.61 5.24 4.66
CA ASN A 82 6.73 5.78 3.90
C ASN A 82 6.49 5.65 2.38
N LYS A 83 7.34 6.27 1.57
CA LYS A 83 7.15 6.31 0.10
C LYS A 83 7.10 4.93 -0.56
N SER A 84 7.89 3.98 -0.07
CA SER A 84 7.97 2.64 -0.63
C SER A 84 6.80 1.76 -0.18
N GLU A 85 6.44 1.82 1.10
CA GLU A 85 5.22 1.20 1.63
C GLU A 85 3.97 1.73 0.92
N TYR A 86 3.87 3.06 0.75
CA TYR A 86 2.73 3.67 0.05
C TYR A 86 2.64 3.21 -1.42
N ARG A 87 3.78 2.99 -2.08
CA ARG A 87 3.79 2.39 -3.43
C ARG A 87 3.23 0.97 -3.41
N LEU A 88 3.67 0.13 -2.47
CA LEU A 88 3.13 -1.23 -2.35
C LEU A 88 1.63 -1.19 -2.02
N PHE A 89 1.22 -0.36 -1.07
CA PHE A 89 -0.19 -0.13 -0.71
C PHE A 89 -1.08 0.16 -1.92
N THR A 90 -0.67 1.10 -2.78
CA THR A 90 -1.46 1.44 -3.99
C THR A 90 -1.55 0.28 -4.98
N ARG A 91 -0.50 -0.56 -5.08
CA ARG A 91 -0.52 -1.76 -5.92
C ARG A 91 -1.42 -2.84 -5.33
N LEU A 92 -1.40 -3.04 -4.02
CA LEU A 92 -2.28 -3.99 -3.32
C LEU A 92 -3.76 -3.58 -3.47
N ILE A 93 -4.09 -2.30 -3.30
CA ILE A 93 -5.44 -1.80 -3.59
C ILE A 93 -5.83 -2.10 -5.03
N SER A 94 -4.98 -1.76 -5.99
CA SER A 94 -5.28 -2.03 -7.40
C SER A 94 -5.44 -3.52 -7.70
N LEU A 95 -4.75 -4.42 -6.98
CA LEU A 95 -4.92 -5.85 -7.11
C LEU A 95 -6.33 -6.26 -6.65
N LEU A 96 -6.72 -5.84 -5.45
CA LEU A 96 -8.02 -6.17 -4.87
C LEU A 96 -9.18 -5.62 -5.71
N GLU A 97 -9.09 -4.36 -6.14
CA GLU A 97 -10.12 -3.71 -6.94
C GLU A 97 -10.28 -4.32 -8.33
N LYS A 98 -9.19 -4.76 -8.98
CA LYS A 98 -9.26 -5.27 -10.36
C LYS A 98 -9.51 -6.77 -10.44
N SER A 99 -8.95 -7.53 -9.50
CA SER A 99 -8.90 -9.00 -9.60
C SER A 99 -9.76 -9.69 -8.55
N HIS A 100 -10.15 -8.99 -7.47
CA HIS A 100 -10.88 -9.58 -6.35
C HIS A 100 -12.08 -8.75 -5.87
N GLN A 101 -12.66 -7.93 -6.76
CA GLN A 101 -13.77 -7.03 -6.43
C GLN A 101 -14.97 -7.80 -5.88
N GLU A 102 -15.32 -8.93 -6.50
CA GLU A 102 -16.48 -9.76 -6.14
C GLU A 102 -16.30 -10.47 -4.79
N GLN A 103 -15.07 -10.82 -4.43
CA GLN A 103 -14.75 -11.43 -3.14
C GLN A 103 -14.83 -10.43 -1.97
N LYS A 104 -14.81 -9.11 -2.26
CA LYS A 104 -14.95 -8.02 -1.28
C LYS A 104 -13.91 -8.06 -0.14
N TYR A 105 -12.67 -8.40 -0.49
CA TYR A 105 -11.54 -8.28 0.42
C TYR A 105 -11.27 -6.81 0.79
N ARG A 106 -10.69 -6.57 1.97
CA ARG A 106 -10.32 -5.23 2.45
C ARG A 106 -8.86 -5.20 2.86
N LEU A 107 -8.18 -4.09 2.55
CA LEU A 107 -6.79 -3.86 2.92
C LEU A 107 -6.72 -2.84 4.06
N PHE A 108 -5.99 -3.19 5.11
CA PHE A 108 -5.62 -2.32 6.21
C PHE A 108 -4.11 -2.15 6.26
N SER A 109 -3.64 -1.06 6.87
CA SER A 109 -2.22 -0.74 6.97
C SER A 109 -1.82 -0.40 8.40
N GLN A 110 -0.60 -0.75 8.80
CA GLN A 110 -0.06 -0.52 10.13
C GLN A 110 -0.97 -1.11 11.22
N VAL A 111 -1.39 -2.38 11.10
CA VAL A 111 -2.35 -3.00 12.01
C VAL A 111 -1.63 -3.63 13.20
N ALA A 112 -2.10 -3.38 14.43
CA ALA A 112 -1.58 -4.07 15.61
C ALA A 112 -2.01 -5.54 15.61
N MET A 113 -1.08 -6.44 15.94
CA MET A 113 -1.35 -7.88 15.93
C MET A 113 -2.35 -8.31 17.00
N GLY A 114 -2.43 -7.58 18.12
CA GLY A 114 -3.43 -7.82 19.16
C GLY A 114 -4.89 -7.66 18.68
N GLU A 115 -5.11 -6.97 17.57
CA GLU A 115 -6.46 -6.73 17.02
C GLU A 115 -6.97 -7.89 16.14
N PHE A 116 -6.09 -8.80 15.71
CA PHE A 116 -6.45 -9.88 14.78
C PHE A 116 -5.85 -11.24 15.14
N VAL A 117 -5.02 -11.31 16.18
CA VAL A 117 -4.51 -12.56 16.77
C VAL A 117 -4.89 -12.56 18.24
N GLN A 118 -5.26 -13.73 18.76
CA GLN A 118 -5.53 -13.95 20.17
C GLN A 118 -4.81 -15.20 20.67
N SER A 119 -4.54 -15.27 21.97
CA SER A 119 -4.00 -16.48 22.61
C SER A 119 -4.48 -16.57 24.05
N GLU A 120 -4.81 -17.78 24.49
CA GLU A 120 -5.07 -18.07 25.91
C GLU A 120 -3.80 -18.01 26.75
N ASN A 121 -2.62 -18.13 26.13
CA ASN A 121 -1.34 -17.91 26.79
C ASN A 121 -1.05 -16.40 26.85
N SER A 122 -1.24 -15.82 28.03
CA SER A 122 -1.07 -14.38 28.28
C SER A 122 0.35 -13.88 28.03
N GLU A 123 1.37 -14.70 28.30
CA GLU A 123 2.77 -14.36 28.03
C GLU A 123 3.03 -14.27 26.52
N ALA A 124 2.57 -15.27 25.76
CA ALA A 124 2.66 -15.28 24.30
C ALA A 124 1.87 -14.11 23.69
N PHE A 125 0.67 -13.83 24.20
CA PHE A 125 -0.13 -12.70 23.73
C PHE A 125 0.56 -11.36 23.97
N ARG A 126 1.16 -11.16 25.14
CA ARG A 126 1.94 -9.94 25.45
C ARG A 126 3.08 -9.71 24.48
N LEU A 127 3.75 -10.79 24.02
CA LEU A 127 4.82 -10.67 23.03
C LEU A 127 4.30 -10.18 21.68
N VAL A 128 3.07 -10.47 21.28
CA VAL A 128 2.54 -10.06 19.97
C VAL A 128 1.69 -8.79 20.02
N ASN A 129 1.01 -8.50 21.14
CA ASN A 129 0.00 -7.45 21.24
C ASN A 129 0.47 -6.07 20.74
N ASN A 130 1.70 -5.68 21.11
CA ASN A 130 2.28 -4.39 20.75
C ASN A 130 3.02 -4.40 19.39
N LYS A 131 3.08 -5.55 18.70
CA LYS A 131 3.68 -5.65 17.37
C LYS A 131 2.67 -5.20 16.32
N ARG A 132 3.16 -4.62 15.23
CA ARG A 132 2.34 -4.21 14.09
C ARG A 132 2.85 -4.86 12.81
N VAL A 133 1.91 -5.11 11.91
CA VAL A 133 2.16 -5.56 10.54
C VAL A 133 1.95 -4.39 9.58
N ASP A 134 2.70 -4.36 8.48
CA ASP A 134 2.59 -3.27 7.52
C ASP A 134 1.23 -3.27 6.82
N PHE A 135 0.74 -4.45 6.41
CA PHE A 135 -0.58 -4.60 5.84
C PHE A 135 -1.28 -5.88 6.27
N LEU A 136 -2.61 -5.81 6.32
CA LEU A 136 -3.49 -6.94 6.57
C LEU A 136 -4.62 -6.93 5.53
N ILE A 137 -4.80 -8.06 4.84
CA ILE A 137 -5.97 -8.32 4.01
C ILE A 137 -6.97 -9.13 4.83
N THR A 138 -8.20 -8.63 4.93
CA THR A 138 -9.33 -9.35 5.54
C THR A 138 -10.36 -9.71 4.49
N ASP A 139 -11.16 -10.74 4.76
CA ASP A 139 -12.36 -11.02 3.98
C ASP A 139 -13.47 -9.99 4.19
N LYS A 140 -14.61 -10.21 3.54
CA LYS A 140 -15.79 -9.34 3.62
C LYS A 140 -16.43 -9.26 5.01
N PHE A 141 -16.09 -10.15 5.92
CA PHE A 141 -16.57 -10.21 7.30
C PHE A 141 -15.54 -9.73 8.32
N GLY A 142 -14.34 -9.33 7.88
CA GLY A 142 -13.28 -8.86 8.76
C GLY A 142 -12.36 -9.98 9.29
N ASN A 143 -12.49 -11.22 8.80
CA ASN A 143 -11.56 -12.27 9.19
C ASN A 143 -10.19 -12.02 8.54
N PRO A 144 -9.07 -12.11 9.28
CA PRO A 144 -7.73 -11.96 8.72
C PRO A 144 -7.43 -13.10 7.75
N VAL A 145 -6.80 -12.77 6.62
CA VAL A 145 -6.48 -13.74 5.55
C VAL A 145 -4.99 -13.74 5.24
N VAL A 146 -4.44 -12.56 4.92
CA VAL A 146 -3.03 -12.41 4.54
C VAL A 146 -2.42 -11.23 5.29
N VAL A 147 -1.34 -11.49 6.00
CA VAL A 147 -0.41 -10.48 6.51
C VAL A 147 0.68 -10.25 5.47
N ILE A 148 0.99 -8.98 5.21
CA ILE A 148 2.02 -8.57 4.26
C ILE A 148 3.00 -7.63 4.95
N GLU A 149 4.30 -7.92 4.85
CA GLU A 149 5.37 -7.11 5.43
C GLU A 149 6.36 -6.64 4.38
N TYR A 150 6.64 -5.34 4.35
CA TYR A 150 7.53 -4.72 3.38
C TYR A 150 8.93 -4.55 3.96
N GLN A 151 9.85 -5.33 3.41
CA GLN A 151 11.24 -5.31 3.80
C GLN A 151 11.96 -4.15 3.08
N GLY A 152 12.02 -3.00 3.75
CA GLY A 152 12.74 -1.81 3.28
C GLY A 152 14.26 -2.02 3.24
N GLY A 153 14.98 -1.13 2.53
CA GLY A 153 16.45 -1.21 2.39
C GLY A 153 17.27 -0.81 3.63
N GLY A 154 16.64 -0.70 4.80
CA GLY A 154 17.34 -0.38 6.04
C GLY A 154 18.07 -1.62 6.56
N HIS A 155 19.37 -1.48 6.83
CA HIS A 155 20.21 -2.57 7.35
C HIS A 155 19.56 -3.24 8.56
N TYR A 156 19.26 -4.53 8.43
CA TYR A 156 18.74 -5.37 9.49
C TYR A 156 19.70 -5.37 10.67
N GLN A 157 19.32 -4.69 11.76
CA GLN A 157 19.97 -4.89 13.05
C GLN A 157 19.46 -6.20 13.68
N ASN A 158 20.26 -6.79 14.57
CA ASN A 158 20.05 -8.11 15.19
C ASN A 158 18.63 -8.35 15.74
N ASN A 159 17.94 -7.31 16.24
CA ASN A 159 16.58 -7.41 16.81
C ASN A 159 15.46 -7.57 15.76
N ALA A 160 15.74 -7.33 14.47
CA ALA A 160 14.75 -7.46 13.41
C ALA A 160 14.39 -8.94 13.15
N ILE A 161 15.36 -9.84 13.22
CA ILE A 161 15.17 -11.28 12.96
C ILE A 161 14.23 -11.89 13.98
N GLU A 162 14.49 -11.70 15.27
CA GLU A 162 13.65 -12.24 16.35
C GLU A 162 12.24 -11.67 16.27
N ARG A 163 12.11 -10.35 16.04
CA ARG A 163 10.82 -9.70 15.93
C ARG A 163 10.00 -10.31 14.79
N ASP A 164 10.57 -10.44 13.62
CA ASP A 164 9.87 -10.92 12.43
C ASP A 164 9.55 -12.43 12.57
N ALA A 165 10.44 -13.21 13.21
CA ALA A 165 10.18 -14.61 13.56
C ALA A 165 8.97 -14.76 14.50
N ILE A 166 8.84 -13.92 15.53
CA ILE A 166 7.68 -13.91 16.43
C ILE A 166 6.39 -13.62 15.65
N LYS A 167 6.40 -12.62 14.75
CA LYS A 167 5.21 -12.29 13.95
C LYS A 167 4.80 -13.47 13.06
N LYS A 168 5.77 -14.06 12.37
CA LYS A 168 5.56 -15.18 11.44
C LYS A 168 5.03 -16.41 12.15
N GLU A 169 5.60 -16.75 13.31
CA GLU A 169 5.14 -17.89 14.10
C GLU A 169 3.72 -17.68 14.66
N ALA A 170 3.41 -16.47 15.13
CA ALA A 170 2.06 -16.14 15.58
C ALA A 170 1.04 -16.25 14.45
N CYS A 171 1.34 -15.72 13.26
CA CYS A 171 0.47 -15.84 12.08
C CYS A 171 0.29 -17.31 11.66
N ARG A 172 1.38 -18.10 11.66
CA ARG A 172 1.33 -19.54 11.37
C ARG A 172 0.40 -20.29 12.33
N LYS A 173 0.51 -20.04 13.63
CA LYS A 173 -0.38 -20.65 14.65
C LYS A 173 -1.83 -20.19 14.50
N ALA A 174 -2.05 -18.93 14.11
CA ALA A 174 -3.36 -18.38 13.82
C ALA A 174 -3.94 -18.80 12.44
N ARG A 175 -3.18 -19.56 11.64
CA ARG A 175 -3.52 -19.95 10.25
C ARG A 175 -3.78 -18.74 9.34
N ILE A 176 -2.99 -17.69 9.51
CA ILE A 176 -2.99 -16.50 8.67
C ILE A 176 -1.74 -16.56 7.79
N GLU A 177 -1.90 -16.42 6.47
CA GLU A 177 -0.77 -16.45 5.55
C GLU A 177 0.12 -15.22 5.78
N TYR A 178 1.44 -15.42 5.82
CA TYR A 178 2.43 -14.36 6.05
C TYR A 178 3.34 -14.22 4.83
N ILE A 179 3.25 -13.09 4.12
CA ILE A 179 3.98 -12.84 2.87
C ILE A 179 4.90 -11.64 3.03
N GLU A 180 6.19 -11.85 2.74
CA GLU A 180 7.22 -10.80 2.81
C GLU A 180 7.46 -10.24 1.42
N PHE A 181 7.45 -8.91 1.29
CA PHE A 181 7.77 -8.19 0.06
C PHE A 181 9.17 -7.59 0.19
N PRO A 182 10.18 -8.08 -0.56
CA PRO A 182 11.50 -7.47 -0.58
C PRO A 182 11.44 -6.09 -1.24
N GLN A 183 12.49 -5.28 -1.05
CA GLN A 183 12.59 -3.96 -1.70
C GLN A 183 12.38 -4.03 -3.23
N LYS A 184 12.90 -5.10 -3.85
CA LYS A 184 12.74 -5.43 -5.28
C LYS A 184 11.76 -6.58 -5.46
N TYR A 185 10.50 -6.36 -5.12
CA TYR A 185 9.41 -7.29 -5.43
C TYR A 185 9.01 -7.21 -6.91
N ASP A 186 8.45 -8.30 -7.42
CA ASP A 186 7.95 -8.48 -8.78
C ASP A 186 6.49 -8.94 -8.78
N GLU A 187 5.96 -9.34 -9.95
CA GLU A 187 4.57 -9.80 -10.07
C GLU A 187 4.29 -11.12 -9.34
N LEU A 188 5.30 -11.99 -9.17
CA LEU A 188 5.13 -13.29 -8.50
C LEU A 188 4.61 -13.13 -7.06
N HIS A 189 4.99 -12.03 -6.40
CA HIS A 189 4.50 -11.73 -5.05
C HIS A 189 2.99 -11.40 -5.06
N PHE A 190 2.50 -10.71 -6.08
CA PHE A 190 1.07 -10.42 -6.24
C PHE A 190 0.30 -11.66 -6.68
N GLU A 191 0.86 -12.49 -7.55
CA GLU A 191 0.29 -13.78 -7.93
C GLU A 191 0.11 -14.70 -6.72
N ARG A 192 1.11 -14.74 -5.82
CA ARG A 192 1.01 -15.48 -4.56
C ARG A 192 -0.14 -14.98 -3.68
N ILE A 193 -0.33 -13.66 -3.57
CA ILE A 193 -1.49 -13.10 -2.85
C ILE A 193 -2.78 -13.59 -3.51
N SER A 194 -2.92 -13.41 -4.81
CA SER A 194 -4.15 -13.81 -5.54
C SER A 194 -4.47 -15.28 -5.37
N HIS A 195 -3.46 -16.15 -5.43
CA HIS A 195 -3.60 -17.57 -5.21
C HIS A 195 -4.18 -17.88 -3.82
N VAL A 196 -3.61 -17.29 -2.76
CA VAL A 196 -4.07 -17.47 -1.37
C VAL A 196 -5.50 -16.96 -1.20
N LEU A 197 -5.80 -15.77 -1.75
CA LEU A 197 -7.14 -15.18 -1.68
C LEU A 197 -8.20 -16.04 -2.38
N ASN A 198 -7.86 -16.66 -3.52
CA ASN A 198 -8.80 -17.54 -4.22
C ASN A 198 -9.00 -18.85 -3.47
N LEU A 199 -7.94 -19.44 -2.91
CA LEU A 199 -8.04 -20.65 -2.09
C LEU A 199 -8.93 -20.42 -0.86
N GLU A 200 -8.72 -19.33 -0.13
CA GLU A 200 -9.51 -19.00 1.06
C GLU A 200 -10.97 -18.69 0.72
N PHE A 201 -11.22 -18.04 -0.41
CA PHE A 201 -12.57 -17.78 -0.89
C PHE A 201 -13.31 -19.10 -1.20
N ASN A 202 -12.67 -20.02 -1.91
CA ASN A 202 -13.28 -21.29 -2.31
C ASN A 202 -13.54 -22.19 -1.10
N ARG A 203 -12.58 -22.28 -0.16
CA ARG A 203 -12.75 -23.06 1.08
C ARG A 203 -13.97 -22.61 1.90
N LYS A 204 -14.32 -21.32 1.86
CA LYS A 204 -15.49 -20.77 2.55
C LYS A 204 -16.82 -20.98 1.81
N ARG A 205 -16.80 -21.29 0.52
CA ARG A 205 -18.00 -21.61 -0.26
C ARG A 205 -18.41 -23.08 -0.15
N GLU A 206 -17.45 -23.95 0.15
CA GLU A 206 -17.67 -25.39 0.32
C GLU A 206 -18.19 -25.78 1.71
N LYS A 207 -18.22 -24.82 2.65
CA LYS A 207 -18.80 -24.96 3.99
C LYS A 207 -20.17 -24.30 4.05
#